data_AF-A0A9E2ZBU8-F1
#
_entry.id   AF-A0A9E2ZBU8-F1
#
_cell.length_a   1.000
_cell.length_b   1.000
_cell.length_c   1.000
_cell.angle_alpha   90.00
_cell.angle_beta   90.00
_cell.angle_gamma   90.00
#
_symmetry.space_group_name_H-M   'P 1'
#
loop_
_entity.id
_entity.type
_entity.pdbx_description
1 polymer ?
#
loop_
_entity_poly.entity_id
_entity_poly.type
_entity_poly.pdbx_seq_one_letter_code
_entity_poly.pdbx_strand_id
1 'polypeptide(L)'
;MSRNRTPEQLSVAELVHFGPLSRAHAFAAENLDRQVSQVNLVSELDQIRQCEPHAAVVLHGSAAMGVWAVESALRLAWERNASCVIAPSEIAVTSSTAQLAERLRVPLFVVDDPPNHALELSATVADTEAARARLTARCAVLFGDRSSVRDIVGVINTEVPGVTAALVTKDGNVIAGRSAVGRKGGGRRVQVSVAGPDG
;
A
#
# COMPACT_ATOMS: atom_id res chain seq x y z
N MET A 1 -6.58 -23.33 -23.39
CA MET A 1 -5.25 -23.19 -22.76
C MET A 1 -5.29 -22.00 -21.80
N SER A 2 -5.69 -22.23 -20.55
CA SER A 2 -5.69 -21.18 -19.52
C SER A 2 -4.26 -20.83 -19.16
N ARG A 3 -3.86 -19.58 -19.40
CA ARG A 3 -2.65 -19.04 -18.78
C ARG A 3 -2.89 -19.05 -17.27
N ASN A 4 -2.07 -19.78 -16.52
CA ASN A 4 -1.92 -19.59 -15.08
C ASN A 4 -1.46 -18.15 -14.86
N ARG A 5 -2.39 -17.20 -14.76
CA ARG A 5 -2.12 -15.90 -14.16
C ARG A 5 -1.88 -16.20 -12.69
N THR A 6 -0.61 -16.15 -12.26
CA THR A 6 -0.30 -15.99 -10.84
C THR A 6 -1.19 -14.86 -10.35
N PRO A 7 -2.04 -15.06 -9.32
CA PRO A 7 -2.91 -13.99 -8.84
C PRO A 7 -2.02 -12.81 -8.48
N GLU A 8 -2.21 -11.71 -9.20
CA GLU A 8 -1.44 -10.49 -8.99
C GLU A 8 -1.88 -9.96 -7.63
N GLN A 9 -1.01 -10.11 -6.63
CA GLN A 9 -1.26 -9.66 -5.27
C GLN A 9 -1.28 -8.13 -5.22
N LEU A 10 -1.97 -7.59 -4.21
CA LEU A 10 -1.94 -6.16 -3.93
C LEU A 10 -0.79 -5.87 -2.96
N SER A 11 -0.07 -4.79 -3.21
CA SER A 11 0.88 -4.23 -2.25
C SER A 11 0.16 -3.53 -1.09
N VAL A 12 0.84 -3.39 0.05
CA VAL A 12 0.36 -2.53 1.15
C VAL A 12 0.15 -1.10 0.66
N ALA A 13 0.98 -0.60 -0.25
CA ALA A 13 0.85 0.72 -0.86
C ALA A 13 -0.48 0.87 -1.64
N GLU A 14 -0.87 -0.15 -2.42
CA GLU A 14 -2.19 -0.16 -3.08
C GLU A 14 -3.34 -0.13 -2.07
N LEU A 15 -3.22 -0.88 -0.97
CA LEU A 15 -4.22 -0.90 0.09
C LEU A 15 -4.32 0.44 0.85
N VAL A 16 -3.20 1.14 1.03
CA VAL A 16 -3.15 2.47 1.67
C VAL A 16 -3.71 3.56 0.76
N HIS A 17 -3.37 3.56 -0.52
CA HIS A 17 -3.82 4.65 -1.40
C HIS A 17 -5.28 4.50 -1.86
N PHE A 18 -5.76 3.27 -2.07
CA PHE A 18 -7.09 3.01 -2.67
C PHE A 18 -7.92 1.96 -1.96
N GLY A 19 -7.30 1.22 -1.07
CA GLY A 19 -7.98 0.17 -0.32
C GLY A 19 -8.51 0.66 1.02
N PRO A 20 -8.92 -0.30 1.85
CA PRO A 20 -9.45 -0.05 3.18
C PRO A 20 -8.46 0.68 4.12
N LEU A 21 -7.15 0.63 3.86
CA LEU A 21 -6.16 1.33 4.69
C LEU A 21 -6.03 2.83 4.37
N SER A 22 -6.75 3.34 3.39
CA SER A 22 -6.76 4.79 3.07
C SER A 22 -7.27 5.68 4.20
N ARG A 23 -8.02 5.10 5.15
CA ARG A 23 -8.52 5.79 6.34
C ARG A 23 -7.74 5.43 7.60
N ALA A 24 -6.77 4.53 7.50
CA ALA A 24 -5.97 4.08 8.63
C ALA A 24 -4.94 5.15 9.02
N HIS A 25 -4.65 5.26 10.31
CA HIS A 25 -3.54 6.08 10.79
C HIS A 25 -2.24 5.27 10.71
N ALA A 26 -1.25 5.75 9.95
CA ALA A 26 0.02 5.05 9.77
C ALA A 26 1.06 5.55 10.78
N PHE A 27 1.60 4.64 11.60
CA PHE A 27 2.68 4.92 12.55
C PHE A 27 4.07 4.52 12.04
N ALA A 28 4.13 3.53 11.15
CA ALA A 28 5.33 3.18 10.40
C ALA A 28 4.91 2.84 8.97
N ALA A 29 5.30 3.66 8.01
CA ALA A 29 4.84 3.58 6.61
C ALA A 29 5.98 3.32 5.62
N GLU A 30 7.06 2.69 6.07
CA GLU A 30 8.16 2.25 5.20
C GLU A 30 7.89 0.84 4.65
N ASN A 31 8.46 0.50 3.49
CA ASN A 31 8.35 -0.84 2.88
C ASN A 31 6.90 -1.24 2.52
N LEU A 32 6.12 -0.28 2.01
CA LEU A 32 4.74 -0.51 1.57
C LEU A 32 4.64 -1.31 0.25
N ASP A 33 5.76 -1.57 -0.42
CA ASP A 33 5.86 -2.37 -1.64
C ASP A 33 5.63 -3.87 -1.41
N ARG A 34 5.60 -4.31 -0.14
CA ARG A 34 5.34 -5.69 0.24
C ARG A 34 3.93 -6.12 -0.19
N GLN A 35 3.86 -7.31 -0.80
CA GLN A 35 2.63 -7.90 -1.32
C GLN A 35 1.81 -8.50 -0.19
N VAL A 36 0.49 -8.43 -0.29
CA VAL A 36 -0.46 -9.01 0.66
C VAL A 36 -1.14 -10.18 -0.01
N SER A 37 -0.89 -11.38 0.51
CA SER A 37 -1.45 -12.63 0.00
C SER A 37 -2.79 -12.98 0.66
N GLN A 38 -2.96 -12.60 1.93
CA GLN A 38 -4.13 -12.89 2.73
C GLN A 38 -4.23 -11.92 3.91
N VAL A 39 -5.35 -11.99 4.62
CA VAL A 39 -5.63 -11.16 5.80
C VAL A 39 -5.99 -12.08 6.95
N ASN A 40 -5.34 -11.88 8.10
CA ASN A 40 -5.54 -12.69 9.29
C ASN A 40 -6.00 -11.80 10.43
N LEU A 41 -7.29 -11.89 10.79
CA LEU A 41 -7.82 -11.30 12.02
C LEU A 41 -7.46 -12.22 13.20
N VAL A 42 -6.60 -11.73 14.11
CA VAL A 42 -6.11 -12.51 15.25
C VAL A 42 -6.72 -12.00 16.56
N SER A 43 -7.28 -12.91 17.34
CA SER A 43 -7.85 -12.64 18.66
C SER A 43 -6.89 -12.94 19.80
N GLU A 44 -5.81 -13.68 19.51
CA GLU A 44 -4.71 -14.00 20.41
C GLU A 44 -3.38 -13.88 19.66
N LEU A 45 -2.33 -13.40 20.33
CA LEU A 45 -1.03 -13.16 19.70
C LEU A 45 -0.37 -14.43 19.16
N ASP A 46 -0.58 -15.58 19.80
CA ASP A 46 0.00 -16.84 19.33
C ASP A 46 -0.57 -17.31 17.98
N GLN A 47 -1.75 -16.82 17.57
CA GLN A 47 -2.29 -17.07 16.23
C GLN A 47 -1.43 -16.45 15.13
N ILE A 48 -0.66 -15.39 15.44
CA ILE A 48 0.28 -14.79 14.49
C ILE A 48 1.32 -15.82 14.04
N ARG A 49 1.76 -16.72 14.93
CA ARG A 49 2.74 -17.76 14.60
C ARG A 49 2.28 -18.71 13.51
N GLN A 50 0.97 -18.83 13.32
CA GLN A 50 0.35 -19.71 12.33
C GLN A 50 0.03 -18.98 11.01
N CYS A 51 0.22 -17.66 10.93
CA CYS A 51 -0.01 -16.91 9.70
C CYS A 51 0.98 -17.33 8.62
N GLU A 52 0.53 -17.43 7.36
CA GLU A 52 1.43 -17.61 6.23
C GLU A 52 2.25 -16.33 5.97
N PRO A 53 3.42 -16.45 5.32
CA PRO A 53 4.15 -15.29 4.83
C PRO A 53 3.27 -14.38 3.98
N HIS A 54 3.59 -13.09 4.00
CA HIS A 54 2.88 -12.05 3.25
C HIS A 54 1.43 -11.78 3.70
N ALA A 55 1.02 -12.28 4.87
CA ALA A 55 -0.27 -11.94 5.45
C ALA A 55 -0.30 -10.49 5.98
N ALA A 56 -1.43 -9.81 5.86
CA ALA A 56 -1.75 -8.62 6.66
C ALA A 56 -2.37 -9.09 7.99
N VAL A 57 -1.71 -8.79 9.11
CA VAL A 57 -2.16 -9.20 10.44
C VAL A 57 -3.01 -8.10 11.03
N VAL A 58 -4.28 -8.38 11.31
CA VAL A 58 -5.20 -7.46 11.97
C VAL A 58 -5.42 -7.94 13.39
N LEU A 59 -5.05 -7.12 14.38
CA LEU A 59 -5.27 -7.43 15.78
C LEU A 59 -6.73 -7.12 16.14
N HIS A 60 -7.43 -8.10 16.67
CA HIS A 60 -8.67 -7.86 17.38
C HIS A 60 -8.38 -7.15 18.70
N GLY A 61 -9.35 -6.40 19.23
CA GLY A 61 -9.22 -5.68 20.51
C GLY A 61 -8.76 -6.57 21.67
N SER A 62 -9.13 -7.85 21.67
CA SER A 62 -8.68 -8.82 22.68
C SER A 62 -7.19 -9.17 22.58
N ALA A 63 -6.64 -9.32 21.37
CA ALA A 63 -5.22 -9.63 21.16
C ALA A 63 -4.31 -8.45 21.52
N ALA A 64 -4.90 -7.27 21.49
CA ALA A 64 -4.30 -5.97 21.77
C ALA A 64 -4.26 -5.62 23.27
N MET A 65 -4.86 -6.46 24.13
CA MET A 65 -4.89 -6.22 25.57
C MET A 65 -3.54 -6.54 26.20
N GLY A 66 -2.75 -5.51 26.49
CA GLY A 66 -1.50 -5.64 27.22
C GLY A 66 -0.52 -4.51 26.91
N VAL A 67 0.30 -4.15 27.90
CA VAL A 67 1.26 -3.05 27.80
C VAL A 67 2.26 -3.22 26.63
N TRP A 68 2.49 -4.47 26.20
CA TRP A 68 3.45 -4.84 25.16
C TRP A 68 2.84 -5.65 24.01
N ALA A 69 1.51 -5.63 23.88
CA ALA A 69 0.82 -6.49 22.92
C ALA A 69 1.19 -6.15 21.46
N VAL A 70 1.26 -4.86 21.12
CA VAL A 70 1.60 -4.41 19.77
C VAL A 70 3.07 -4.70 19.45
N GLU A 71 3.99 -4.48 20.37
CA GLU A 71 5.42 -4.79 20.21
C GLU A 71 5.64 -6.29 20.01
N SER A 72 4.92 -7.12 20.78
CA SER A 72 4.96 -8.56 20.64
C SER A 72 4.39 -8.99 19.29
N ALA A 73 3.26 -8.41 18.86
CA ALA A 73 2.67 -8.66 17.55
C ALA A 73 3.62 -8.29 16.41
N LEU A 74 4.28 -7.13 16.48
CA LEU A 74 5.25 -6.68 15.48
C LEU A 74 6.43 -7.66 15.36
N ARG A 75 6.94 -8.15 16.50
CA ARG A 75 8.01 -9.13 16.50
C ARG A 75 7.57 -10.46 15.88
N LEU A 76 6.39 -10.96 16.24
CA LEU A 76 5.84 -12.20 15.68
C LEU A 76 5.54 -12.07 14.18
N ALA A 77 4.99 -10.93 13.76
CA ALA A 77 4.74 -10.61 12.36
C ALA A 77 6.04 -10.58 11.55
N TRP A 78 7.10 -9.98 12.10
CA TRP A 78 8.43 -10.00 11.49
C TRP A 78 8.99 -11.43 11.37
N GLU A 79 8.92 -12.23 12.43
CA GLU A 79 9.35 -13.65 12.43
C GLU A 79 8.60 -14.49 11.37
N ARG A 80 7.35 -14.13 11.07
CA ARG A 80 6.50 -14.79 10.08
C ARG A 80 6.54 -14.16 8.68
N ASN A 81 7.35 -13.13 8.46
CA ASN A 81 7.37 -12.37 7.21
C ASN A 81 5.97 -11.88 6.79
N ALA A 82 5.14 -11.48 7.76
CA ALA A 82 3.85 -10.83 7.51
C ALA A 82 4.08 -9.43 6.93
N SER A 83 3.20 -8.97 6.05
CA SER A 83 3.38 -7.76 5.23
C SER A 83 3.09 -6.46 5.96
N CYS A 84 2.18 -6.46 6.92
CA CYS A 84 1.91 -5.34 7.82
C CYS A 84 1.16 -5.81 9.08
N VAL A 85 1.14 -4.96 10.10
CA VAL A 85 0.32 -5.12 11.30
C VAL A 85 -0.67 -3.96 11.38
N ILE A 86 -1.93 -4.28 11.66
CA ILE A 86 -3.02 -3.33 11.82
C ILE A 86 -3.58 -3.52 13.23
N ALA A 87 -3.53 -2.46 14.03
CA ALA A 87 -3.95 -2.46 15.42
C ALA A 87 -5.25 -1.65 15.63
N PRO A 88 -6.02 -1.96 16.68
CA PRO A 88 -7.16 -1.14 17.10
C PRO A 88 -6.76 0.27 17.51
N SER A 89 -7.62 1.26 17.23
CA SER A 89 -7.43 2.67 17.60
C SER A 89 -7.52 2.95 19.09
N GLU A 90 -8.09 2.03 19.85
CA GLU A 90 -8.14 2.11 21.32
C GLU A 90 -6.76 1.92 21.97
N ILE A 91 -5.77 1.42 21.24
CA ILE A 91 -4.40 1.27 21.73
C ILE A 91 -3.60 2.55 21.50
N ALA A 92 -2.99 3.06 22.57
CA ALA A 92 -1.98 4.10 22.45
C ALA A 92 -0.67 3.53 21.87
N VAL A 93 -0.41 3.81 20.60
CA VAL A 93 0.89 3.51 19.98
C VAL A 93 1.91 4.55 20.45
N THR A 94 2.94 4.10 21.16
CA THR A 94 4.01 4.99 21.65
C THR A 94 5.03 5.26 20.55
N SER A 95 5.85 6.30 20.74
CA SER A 95 6.99 6.56 19.84
C SER A 95 7.98 5.40 19.81
N SER A 96 8.15 4.68 20.93
CA SER A 96 9.00 3.49 21.00
C SER A 96 8.42 2.33 20.18
N THR A 97 7.10 2.15 20.18
CA THR A 97 6.40 1.15 19.36
C THR A 97 6.57 1.45 17.86
N ALA A 98 6.41 2.72 17.46
CA ALA A 98 6.62 3.14 16.07
C ALA A 98 8.07 2.92 15.61
N GLN A 99 9.06 3.30 16.43
CA GLN A 99 10.48 3.05 16.13
C GLN A 99 10.81 1.55 16.03
N LEU A 100 10.16 0.70 16.84
CA LEU A 100 10.32 -0.74 16.72
C LEU A 100 9.78 -1.25 15.37
N ALA A 101 8.60 -0.79 14.96
CA ALA A 101 7.99 -1.15 13.67
C ALA A 101 8.90 -0.75 12.49
N GLU A 102 9.46 0.45 12.51
CA GLU A 102 10.45 0.93 11.53
C GLU A 102 11.70 0.04 11.49
N ARG A 103 12.28 -0.27 12.65
CA ARG A 103 13.47 -1.13 12.77
C ARG A 103 13.23 -2.54 12.24
N LEU A 104 12.05 -3.10 12.49
CA LEU A 104 11.64 -4.41 12.00
C LEU A 104 11.19 -4.37 10.54
N ARG A 105 11.04 -3.17 9.94
CA ARG A 105 10.49 -2.98 8.59
C ARG A 105 9.12 -3.60 8.41
N VAL A 106 8.29 -3.52 9.45
CA VAL A 106 6.90 -3.98 9.43
C VAL A 106 6.01 -2.74 9.51
N PRO A 107 5.28 -2.40 8.42
CA PRO A 107 4.31 -1.31 8.46
C PRO A 107 3.31 -1.50 9.59
N LEU A 108 3.05 -0.41 10.33
CA LEU A 108 2.10 -0.39 11.44
C LEU A 108 1.00 0.64 11.14
N PHE A 109 -0.23 0.15 11.13
CA PHE A 109 -1.43 0.95 10.97
C PHE A 109 -2.33 0.82 12.18
N VAL A 110 -3.14 1.83 12.39
CA VAL A 110 -4.18 1.85 13.40
C VAL A 110 -5.51 2.18 12.72
N VAL A 111 -6.54 1.41 13.06
CA VAL A 111 -7.88 1.51 12.48
C VAL A 111 -8.95 1.45 13.55
N ASP A 112 -10.07 2.10 13.26
CA ASP A 112 -11.32 1.87 13.99
C ASP A 112 -11.95 0.55 13.52
N ASP A 113 -12.65 -0.16 14.43
CA ASP A 113 -13.33 -1.44 14.14
C ASP A 113 -12.47 -2.44 13.33
N PRO A 114 -11.46 -3.07 13.97
CA PRO A 114 -10.56 -4.00 13.29
C PRO A 114 -11.26 -5.17 12.58
N PRO A 115 -12.34 -5.80 13.12
CA PRO A 115 -13.11 -6.80 12.39
C PRO A 115 -13.64 -6.33 11.05
N ASN A 116 -14.26 -5.15 10.99
CA ASN A 116 -14.79 -4.62 9.74
C ASN A 116 -13.66 -4.31 8.74
N HIS A 117 -12.56 -3.69 9.20
CA HIS A 117 -11.39 -3.47 8.35
C HIS A 117 -10.79 -4.80 7.82
N ALA A 118 -10.71 -5.84 8.64
CA ALA A 118 -10.23 -7.15 8.19
C ALA A 118 -11.12 -7.76 7.11
N LEU A 119 -12.44 -7.60 7.23
CA LEU A 119 -13.40 -8.07 6.22
C LEU A 119 -13.25 -7.31 4.90
N GLU A 120 -13.19 -5.98 4.95
CA GLU A 120 -12.99 -5.14 3.76
C GLU A 120 -11.65 -5.43 3.07
N LEU A 121 -10.59 -5.62 3.87
CA LEU A 121 -9.27 -6.01 3.36
C LEU A 121 -9.31 -7.39 2.71
N SER A 122 -9.95 -8.37 3.35
CA SER A 122 -10.08 -9.72 2.81
C SER A 122 -10.81 -9.71 1.47
N ALA A 123 -11.92 -8.95 1.38
CA ALA A 123 -12.67 -8.79 0.13
C ALA A 123 -11.83 -8.13 -0.97
N THR A 124 -11.03 -7.12 -0.62
CA THR A 124 -10.16 -6.41 -1.56
C THR A 124 -9.01 -7.28 -2.05
N VAL A 125 -8.38 -8.07 -1.17
CA VAL A 125 -7.29 -9.00 -1.50
C VAL A 125 -7.80 -10.20 -2.31
N ALA A 126 -9.05 -10.62 -2.10
CA ALA A 126 -9.67 -11.71 -2.87
C ALA A 126 -9.98 -11.35 -4.34
N ASP A 127 -10.21 -10.06 -4.65
CA ASP A 127 -10.51 -9.58 -6.00
C ASP A 127 -9.61 -8.39 -6.39
N THR A 128 -8.37 -8.70 -6.71
CA THR A 128 -7.34 -7.70 -7.04
C THR A 128 -7.60 -7.00 -8.38
N GLU A 129 -8.27 -7.67 -9.32
CA GLU A 129 -8.65 -7.09 -10.61
C GLU A 129 -9.70 -5.99 -10.42
N ALA A 130 -10.75 -6.25 -9.62
CA ALA A 130 -11.73 -5.23 -9.30
C ALA A 130 -11.12 -4.05 -8.54
N ALA A 131 -10.19 -4.31 -7.60
CA ALA A 131 -9.49 -3.25 -6.87
C ALA A 131 -8.72 -2.32 -7.82
N ARG A 132 -7.98 -2.88 -8.78
CA ARG A 132 -7.20 -2.11 -9.77
C ARG A 132 -8.07 -1.44 -10.83
N ALA A 133 -9.18 -2.05 -11.21
CA ALA A 133 -10.16 -1.43 -12.10
C ALA A 133 -10.77 -0.16 -11.45
N ARG A 134 -11.09 -0.20 -10.15
CA ARG A 134 -11.55 0.98 -9.39
C ARG A 134 -10.49 2.08 -9.37
N LEU A 135 -9.23 1.73 -9.15
CA LEU A 135 -8.12 2.69 -9.24
C LEU A 135 -8.07 3.35 -10.63
N THR A 136 -8.13 2.56 -11.70
CA THR A 136 -8.08 3.07 -13.06
C THR A 136 -9.25 4.00 -13.36
N ALA A 137 -10.47 3.63 -12.95
CA ALA A 137 -11.66 4.46 -13.07
C ALA A 137 -11.52 5.79 -12.30
N ARG A 138 -10.99 5.75 -11.07
CA ARG A 138 -10.74 6.95 -10.27
C ARG A 138 -9.74 7.89 -10.94
N CYS A 139 -8.62 7.35 -11.41
CA CYS A 139 -7.61 8.12 -12.13
C CYS A 139 -8.19 8.75 -13.40
N ALA A 140 -9.02 8.01 -14.17
CA ALA A 140 -9.68 8.54 -15.35
C ALA A 140 -10.58 9.75 -15.03
N VAL A 141 -11.35 9.69 -13.95
CA VAL A 141 -12.15 10.84 -13.46
C VAL A 141 -11.24 12.01 -13.09
N LEU A 142 -10.20 11.77 -12.28
CA LEU A 142 -9.28 12.81 -11.84
C LEU A 142 -8.51 13.46 -13.00
N PHE A 143 -8.17 12.71 -14.04
CA PHE A 143 -7.56 13.27 -15.25
C PHE A 143 -8.54 14.12 -16.05
N GLY A 144 -9.81 13.69 -16.16
CA GLY A 144 -10.85 14.45 -16.86
C GLY A 144 -11.07 15.85 -16.28
N ASP A 145 -10.86 16.01 -14.97
CA ASP A 145 -11.01 17.29 -14.26
C ASP A 145 -9.77 18.20 -14.33
N ARG A 146 -8.73 17.83 -15.09
CA ARG A 146 -7.46 18.58 -15.16
C ARG A 146 -7.13 18.98 -16.59
N SER A 147 -6.72 20.23 -16.76
CA SER A 147 -6.40 20.81 -18.07
C SER A 147 -4.92 21.10 -18.27
N SER A 148 -4.09 20.99 -17.21
CA SER A 148 -2.66 21.22 -17.29
C SER A 148 -1.87 19.91 -17.20
N VAL A 149 -0.80 19.83 -17.99
CA VAL A 149 0.14 18.69 -17.98
C VAL A 149 0.75 18.49 -16.59
N ARG A 150 1.02 19.59 -15.86
CA ARG A 150 1.56 19.52 -14.51
C ARG A 150 0.59 18.83 -13.55
N ASP A 151 -0.69 19.14 -13.66
CA ASP A 151 -1.70 18.56 -12.78
C ASP A 151 -1.96 17.09 -13.12
N ILE A 152 -1.97 16.73 -14.40
CA ILE A 152 -2.09 15.32 -14.84
C ILE A 152 -0.92 14.48 -14.31
N VAL A 153 0.32 14.96 -14.47
CA VAL A 153 1.49 14.25 -13.93
C VAL A 153 1.47 14.27 -12.39
N GLY A 154 0.90 15.31 -11.78
CA GLY A 154 0.63 15.39 -10.35
C GLY A 154 -0.31 14.28 -9.86
N VAL A 155 -1.40 14.03 -10.59
CA VAL A 155 -2.34 12.93 -10.33
C VAL A 155 -1.59 11.60 -10.40
N ILE A 156 -0.76 11.33 -11.41
CA ILE A 156 0.01 10.07 -11.48
C ILE A 156 0.92 9.88 -10.24
N ASN A 157 1.66 10.93 -9.86
CA ASN A 157 2.58 10.86 -8.72
C ASN A 157 1.90 10.77 -7.35
N THR A 158 0.60 11.06 -7.29
CA THR A 158 -0.18 11.05 -6.04
C THR A 158 -1.05 9.81 -5.97
N GLU A 159 -1.58 9.39 -7.12
CA GLU A 159 -2.60 8.36 -7.22
C GLU A 159 -2.07 7.01 -7.73
N VAL A 160 -0.82 6.87 -8.17
CA VAL A 160 -0.32 5.57 -8.63
C VAL A 160 0.75 5.06 -7.67
N PRO A 161 0.44 4.04 -6.83
CA PRO A 161 1.34 3.55 -5.80
C PRO A 161 2.63 2.99 -6.41
N GLY A 162 3.77 3.30 -5.80
CA GLY A 162 5.08 2.84 -6.28
C GLY A 162 5.53 3.46 -7.62
N VAL A 163 4.76 4.40 -8.18
CA VAL A 163 5.09 5.08 -9.44
C VAL A 163 5.52 6.52 -9.16
N THR A 164 6.69 6.86 -9.69
CA THR A 164 7.17 8.24 -9.76
C THR A 164 7.32 8.59 -11.23
N ALA A 165 6.56 9.59 -11.68
CA ALA A 165 6.46 9.98 -13.07
C ALA A 165 6.95 11.41 -13.28
N ALA A 166 7.69 11.60 -14.37
CA ALA A 166 8.03 12.92 -14.87
C ALA A 166 7.83 12.96 -16.38
N LEU A 167 7.35 14.10 -16.86
CA LEU A 167 7.43 14.45 -18.26
C LEU A 167 8.78 15.14 -18.49
N VAL A 168 9.53 14.66 -19.48
CA VAL A 168 10.85 15.18 -19.81
C VAL A 168 10.94 15.54 -21.29
N THR A 169 11.76 16.53 -21.63
CA THR A 169 12.13 16.82 -23.01
C THR A 169 12.98 15.68 -23.60
N LYS A 170 13.19 15.68 -24.92
CA LYS A 170 14.12 14.76 -25.58
C LYS A 170 15.53 14.83 -24.97
N ASP A 171 15.95 16.03 -24.59
CA ASP A 171 17.25 16.31 -23.97
C ASP A 171 17.31 15.93 -22.48
N GLY A 172 16.19 15.47 -21.89
CA GLY A 172 16.13 14.99 -20.52
C GLY A 172 15.76 16.03 -19.47
N ASN A 173 15.44 17.27 -19.87
CA ASN A 173 15.00 18.31 -18.94
C ASN A 173 13.58 18.03 -18.45
N VAL A 174 13.34 18.14 -17.14
CA VAL A 174 12.01 17.89 -16.54
C VAL A 174 11.07 19.05 -16.84
N ILE A 175 9.95 18.75 -17.47
CA ILE A 175 8.87 19.70 -17.78
C ILE A 175 7.84 19.70 -16.64
N ALA A 176 7.50 18.51 -16.13
CA ALA A 176 6.53 18.33 -15.05
C ALA A 176 6.78 17.04 -14.26
N GLY A 177 6.33 17.00 -13.01
CA GLY A 177 6.41 15.82 -12.15
C GLY A 177 7.71 15.72 -11.36
N ARG A 178 7.97 14.53 -10.84
CA ARG A 178 9.16 14.20 -10.07
C ARG A 178 9.93 13.17 -10.87
N SER A 179 11.12 13.54 -11.33
CA SER A 179 12.01 12.57 -11.98
C SER A 179 12.94 12.04 -10.90
N ALA A 180 13.09 10.73 -10.82
CA ALA A 180 14.18 10.11 -10.08
C ALA A 180 15.51 10.36 -10.84
N VAL A 181 15.92 11.64 -10.96
CA VAL A 181 17.18 12.03 -11.58
C VAL A 181 18.30 11.55 -10.65
N GLY A 182 18.87 10.39 -10.96
CA GLY A 182 20.03 9.87 -10.24
C GLY A 182 20.22 8.34 -10.25
N ARG A 183 19.16 7.53 -10.45
CA ARG A 183 19.34 6.07 -10.55
C ARG A 183 19.71 5.68 -11.98
N LYS A 184 21.01 5.62 -12.27
CA LYS A 184 21.55 4.86 -13.41
C LYS A 184 20.97 3.44 -13.34
N GLY A 185 19.98 3.14 -14.20
CA GLY A 185 19.47 1.79 -14.44
C GLY A 185 18.03 1.45 -14.02
N GLY A 186 17.20 2.38 -13.52
CA GLY A 186 15.88 2.01 -12.96
C GLY A 186 14.61 2.57 -13.62
N GLY A 187 14.72 3.58 -14.50
CA GLY A 187 13.53 4.27 -15.03
C GLY A 187 13.04 3.67 -16.35
N ARG A 188 11.78 3.23 -16.42
CA ARG A 188 11.14 2.88 -17.69
C ARG A 188 10.69 4.15 -18.42
N ARG A 189 11.35 4.49 -19.52
CA ARG A 189 10.91 5.59 -20.40
C ARG A 189 9.77 5.08 -21.29
N VAL A 190 8.61 5.71 -21.18
CA VAL A 190 7.46 5.47 -22.06
C VAL A 190 7.38 6.64 -23.03
N GLN A 191 7.42 6.35 -24.33
CA GLN A 191 7.16 7.33 -25.38
C GLN A 191 5.72 7.13 -25.87
N VAL A 192 4.94 8.19 -25.78
CA VAL A 192 3.56 8.23 -26.29
C VAL A 192 3.57 9.16 -27.50
N SER A 193 3.27 8.63 -28.67
CA SER A 193 3.03 9.44 -29.85
C SER A 193 1.70 10.15 -29.68
N VAL A 194 1.73 11.47 -29.58
CA VAL A 194 0.53 12.30 -29.53
C VAL A 194 0.33 12.85 -30.95
N ALA A 195 -0.85 12.58 -31.51
CA ALA A 195 -1.30 13.22 -32.74
C ALA A 195 -1.23 14.75 -32.57
N GLY A 196 -0.73 15.44 -33.59
CA GLY A 196 -0.80 16.89 -33.61
C GLY A 196 -2.25 17.38 -33.67
N PRO A 197 -2.50 18.68 -33.51
CA PRO A 197 -3.85 19.24 -33.72
C PRO A 197 -4.43 18.93 -35.11
N ASP A 198 -3.60 18.53 -36.08
CA ASP A 198 -3.99 18.16 -37.44
C ASP A 198 -4.17 16.64 -37.67
N GLY A 199 -4.03 15.81 -36.62
CA GLY A 199 -4.13 14.34 -36.70
C GLY A 199 -2.78 13.62 -36.76
#